data_AF-A0A089MC40-F1
#
_entry.id   AF-A0A089MC40-F1
#
_cell.length_a   1.000
_cell.length_b   1.000
_cell.length_c   1.000
_cell.angle_alpha   90.00
_cell.angle_beta   90.00
_cell.angle_gamma   90.00
#
_symmetry.space_group_name_H-M   'P 1'
#
loop_
_entity.id
_entity.type
_entity.pdbx_description
1 polymer ?
#
loop_
_entity_poly.entity_id
_entity_poly.type
_entity_poly.pdbx_seq_one_letter_code
_entity_poly.pdbx_strand_id
1 'polypeptide(L)' 'MKIKILLIYAVLAILGLSIVISIDWLTGTPFSRSFSFLTSILVTTTFQELVVIIVFLFLPVIQVALEARQKKKQRQ' A
#
# COMPACT_ATOMS: atom_id res chain seq x y z
N MET A 1 10.93 -14.50 10.67
CA MET A 1 9.55 -14.17 11.06
C MET A 1 9.04 -12.87 10.40
N LYS A 2 9.84 -11.79 10.35
CA LYS A 2 9.41 -10.47 9.84
C LYS A 2 9.00 -10.38 8.36
N ILE A 3 9.64 -11.08 7.41
CA ILE A 3 9.20 -11.09 6.00
C ILE A 3 7.78 -11.64 5.82
N LYS A 4 7.35 -12.58 6.68
CA LYS A 4 5.97 -13.07 6.66
C LYS A 4 4.97 -11.98 7.04
N ILE A 5 5.33 -11.08 7.98
CA ILE A 5 4.49 -9.94 8.37
C ILE A 5 4.34 -8.95 7.22
N LEU A 6 5.44 -8.63 6.52
CA LEU A 6 5.40 -7.73 5.37
C LEU A 6 4.56 -8.32 4.24
N LEU A 7 4.72 -9.62 3.98
CA LEU A 7 3.95 -10.33 2.97
C LEU A 7 2.46 -10.35 3.33
N ILE A 8 2.13 -10.52 4.62
CA ILE A 8 0.76 -10.37 5.13
C ILE A 8 0.22 -8.96 4.90
N TYR A 9 0.99 -7.90 5.19
CA TYR A 9 0.57 -6.52 4.92
C TYR A 9 0.35 -6.25 3.43
N ALA A 10 1.24 -6.76 2.56
CA ALA A 10 1.09 -6.64 1.12
C ALA A 10 -0.14 -7.39 0.61
N VAL A 11 -0.37 -8.61 1.11
CA VAL A 11 -1.55 -9.42 0.79
C VAL A 11 -2.83 -8.74 1.27
N LEU A 12 -2.84 -8.18 2.48
CA LEU A 12 -3.96 -7.40 3.01
C LEU A 12 -4.24 -6.15 2.16
N ALA A 13 -3.21 -5.44 1.71
CA ALA A 13 -3.38 -4.28 0.84
C ALA A 13 -4.00 -4.66 -0.51
N ILE A 14 -3.55 -5.77 -1.11
CA ILE A 14 -4.11 -6.30 -2.37
C ILE A 14 -5.55 -6.76 -2.17
N LEU A 15 -5.85 -7.46 -1.07
CA LEU A 15 -7.20 -7.89 -0.72
C LEU A 15 -8.14 -6.69 -0.53
N GLY A 16 -7.70 -5.67 0.20
CA GLY A 16 -8.47 -4.44 0.39
C GLY A 16 -8.74 -3.73 -0.94
N LEU A 17 -7.72 -3.61 -1.79
CA LEU A 17 -7.86 -3.01 -3.12
C LEU A 17 -8.84 -3.81 -3.99
N SER A 18 -8.73 -5.15 -3.97
CA SER A 18 -9.62 -6.04 -4.73
C SER A 18 -11.06 -5.93 -4.28
N ILE A 19 -11.32 -5.79 -2.98
CA ILE A 19 -12.68 -5.61 -2.43
C ILE A 19 -13.28 -4.30 -2.93
N VAL A 20 -12.54 -3.19 -2.84
CA VAL A 20 -13.03 -1.87 -3.29
C VAL A 20 -13.35 -1.89 -4.78
N ILE A 21 -12.43 -2.42 -5.60
CA ILE A 21 -12.65 -2.56 -7.05
C ILE A 21 -13.86 -3.46 -7.35
N SER A 22 -14.04 -4.55 -6.59
CA SER A 22 -15.16 -5.47 -6.80
C SER A 22 -16.50 -4.81 -6.45
N ILE A 23 -16.56 -4.02 -5.38
CA ILE A 23 -17.76 -3.26 -4.99
C ILE A 23 -18.10 -2.20 -6.04
N ASP A 24 -17.10 -1.47 -6.52
CA ASP A 24 -17.25 -0.48 -7.60
C ASP A 24 -17.77 -1.15 -8.89
N TRP A 25 -17.27 -2.33 -9.21
CA TRP A 25 -17.74 -3.08 -10.38
C TRP A 25 -19.17 -3.62 -10.20
N LEU A 26 -19.51 -4.15 -9.02
CA LEU A 26 -20.86 -4.60 -8.64
C LEU A 26 -21.89 -3.47 -8.67
N THR A 27 -21.47 -2.24 -8.38
CA THR A 27 -22.32 -1.04 -8.44
C THR A 27 -22.44 -0.46 -9.86
N GLY A 28 -21.86 -1.13 -10.86
CA GLY A 28 -21.98 -0.76 -12.27
C GLY A 28 -21.03 0.37 -12.69
N THR A 29 -20.08 0.77 -11.83
CA THR A 29 -19.07 1.73 -12.25
C THR A 29 -18.03 1.06 -13.16
N PRO A 30 -17.65 1.70 -14.27
CA PRO A 30 -16.62 1.16 -15.15
C PRO A 30 -15.28 1.09 -14.40
N PHE A 31 -14.48 0.05 -14.67
CA PHE A 31 -13.19 -0.20 -14.02
C PHE A 31 -12.24 1.02 -14.06
N SER A 32 -12.34 1.85 -15.12
CA SER A 32 -11.59 3.11 -15.24
C SER A 32 -12.00 4.19 -14.23
N ARG A 33 -13.25 4.16 -13.73
CA ARG A 33 -13.74 4.99 -12.64
C ARG A 33 -13.53 4.37 -11.27
N SER A 34 -13.24 3.08 -11.16
CA SER A 34 -12.91 2.45 -9.87
C SER A 34 -11.59 2.95 -9.27
N PHE A 35 -10.83 3.79 -9.98
CA PHE A 35 -9.68 4.53 -9.41
C PHE A 35 -10.06 5.94 -8.94
N SER A 36 -11.29 6.39 -9.22
CA SER A 36 -11.82 7.69 -8.79
C SER A 36 -11.87 7.81 -7.26
N PHE A 37 -12.03 6.70 -6.54
CA PHE A 37 -12.02 6.75 -5.07
C PHE A 37 -10.65 7.14 -4.54
N LEU A 38 -9.55 6.68 -5.17
CA LEU A 38 -8.19 7.07 -4.78
C LEU A 38 -8.01 8.57 -4.99
N THR A 39 -8.41 9.09 -6.15
CA THR A 39 -8.35 10.54 -6.40
C THR A 39 -9.27 11.32 -5.46
N SER A 40 -10.46 10.82 -5.12
CA SER A 40 -11.35 11.50 -4.18
C SER A 40 -10.75 11.56 -2.77
N ILE A 41 -10.11 10.48 -2.32
CA ILE A 41 -9.38 10.46 -1.04
C ILE A 41 -8.23 11.46 -1.11
N LEU A 42 -7.44 11.48 -2.20
CA LEU A 42 -6.34 12.43 -2.36
C LEU A 42 -6.80 13.89 -2.43
N VAL A 43 -7.97 14.18 -3.00
CA VAL A 43 -8.54 15.53 -3.06
C VAL A 43 -9.01 16.02 -1.69
N THR A 44 -9.57 15.13 -0.86
CA THR A 44 -9.99 15.46 0.51
C THR A 44 -8.85 15.44 1.52
N THR A 45 -7.70 14.86 1.16
CA THR A 45 -6.52 14.74 2.03
C THR A 45 -5.68 16.01 1.92
N THR A 46 -5.38 16.64 3.06
CA THR A 46 -4.49 17.80 3.08
C THR A 46 -3.05 17.39 2.74
N PHE A 47 -2.24 18.32 2.23
CA PHE A 47 -0.84 18.03 1.86
C PHE A 47 -0.03 17.44 3.03
N GLN A 48 -0.31 17.87 4.27
CA GLN A 48 0.34 17.35 5.48
C GLN A 48 -0.01 15.88 5.73
N GLU A 49 -1.29 15.52 5.65
CA GLU A 49 -1.75 14.15 5.82
C GLU A 49 -1.21 13.24 4.72
N LEU A 50 -1.12 13.75 3.49
CA LEU A 50 -0.57 13.03 2.35
C LEU A 50 0.91 12.68 2.57
N VAL A 51 1.71 13.63 3.07
CA VAL A 51 3.12 13.38 3.45
C VAL A 51 3.22 12.34 4.56
N VAL A 52 2.39 12.40 5.59
CA VAL A 52 2.39 11.44 6.70
C VAL A 52 2.03 10.03 6.21
N ILE A 53 0.99 9.90 5.37
CA ILE A 53 0.56 8.64 4.76
C ILE A 53 1.69 8.04 3.92
N ILE A 54 2.34 8.84 3.06
CA ILE A 54 3.47 8.39 2.24
C ILE A 54 4.60 7.87 3.14
N VAL A 55 5.03 8.64 4.14
CA VAL A 55 6.12 8.24 5.05
C VAL A 55 5.79 6.94 5.77
N PHE A 56 4.57 6.80 6.30
CA PHE A 56 4.13 5.57 6.97
C PHE A 56 4.01 4.37 6.04
N LEU A 57 3.57 4.58 4.79
CA LEU A 57 3.45 3.53 3.78
C LEU A 57 4.83 2.97 3.38
N PHE A 58 5.83 3.85 3.25
CA PHE A 58 7.19 3.46 2.88
C PHE A 58 8.03 2.95 4.05
N LEU A 59 7.68 3.28 5.29
CA LEU A 59 8.37 2.86 6.50
C LEU A 59 8.62 1.33 6.57
N PRO A 60 7.62 0.45 6.38
CA PRO A 60 7.85 -1.01 6.37
C PRO A 60 8.72 -1.46 5.19
N VAL A 61 8.63 -0.79 4.04
CA VAL A 61 9.44 -1.09 2.85
C VAL A 61 10.91 -0.75 3.08
N ILE A 62 11.19 0.42 3.69
CA ILE A 62 12.53 0.87 4.03
C ILE A 62 13.17 -0.07 5.05
N GLN A 63 12.43 -0.48 6.09
CA GLN A 63 12.93 -1.45 7.08
C GLN A 63 13.37 -2.75 6.41
N VAL A 64 12.57 -3.25 5.46
CA VAL A 64 12.88 -4.49 4.74
C VAL A 64 14.08 -4.31 3.81
N ALA A 65 14.20 -3.18 3.11
CA ALA A 65 15.34 -2.88 2.25
C ALA A 65 16.66 -2.78 3.03
N LEU A 66 16.63 -2.15 4.21
CA LEU A 66 17.77 -2.04 5.11
C LEU A 66 18.17 -3.41 5.67
N GLU A 67 17.21 -4.22 6.13
CA GLU A 67 17.48 -5.59 6.62
C GLU A 67 18.05 -6.50 5.51
N ALA A 68 17.54 -6.39 4.27
CA ALA A 68 18.04 -7.15 3.12
C ALA A 68 19.49 -6.76 2.78
N ARG A 69 19.83 -5.47 2.84
CA ARG A 69 21.21 -4.98 2.67
C ARG A 69 22.13 -5.48 3.78
N GLN A 70 21.70 -5.44 5.04
CA GLN A 70 22.52 -5.89 6.17
C GLN A 70 22.79 -7.41 6.13
N LYS A 71 21.78 -8.23 5.79
CA LYS A 71 21.98 -9.68 5.61
C LYS A 71 22.93 -10.02 4.47
N LYS A 72 22.96 -9.22 3.41
CA LYS A 72 23.91 -9.39 2.30
C LYS A 72 25.34 -9.05 2.74
N LYS A 73 25.50 -8.07 3.64
CA LYS A 73 26.80 -7.66 4.21
C LYS A 73 27.35 -8.64 5.27
N GLN A 74 26.51 -9.38 5.98
CA GLN A 74 26.93 -10.41 6.96
C GLN A 74 27.22 -11.79 6.34
N ARG A 75 26.84 -12.01 5.07
CA ARG A 75 27.10 -13.27 4.33
C ARG A 75 28.33 -13.21 3.41
N GLN A 76 28.97 -12.03 3.30
CA GLN A 76 30.30 -11.85 2.74
C GLN A 76 31.29 -11.75 3.88
#